data_AF-A0A7C3YZY0-F1
#
_entry.id   AF-A0A7C3YZY0-F1
#
_cell.length_a   1.000
_cell.length_b   1.000
_cell.length_c   1.000
_cell.angle_alpha   90.00
_cell.angle_beta   90.00
_cell.angle_gamma   90.00
#
_symmetry.space_group_name_H-M   'P 1'
#
loop_
_entity.id
_entity.type
_entity.pdbx_description
1 polymer ?
#
loop_
_entity_poly.entity_id
_entity_poly.type
_entity_poly.pdbx_seq_one_letter_code
_entity_poly.pdbx_strand_id
1 'polypeptide(L)'
;MTTGTDPYPYRRRRRPAGTVKKAGKPRVRTTFPLTSPRLPVLVALILAGFLLGRAAVLGELMPFGPALVAAAVRLQNKKAVWVTLAVGAGMACAAGASVLPAYLLAAALIHVLLSLLPSRLARPRPVVPGVTAAVLLIVRTAFVAFANPTAYGYITALFEAVFAAVLTHLFLVGLGPLVRAENPRALTAEELFSLLTLAAGVITGAGGYDWWFLSLRGVLSRFFVLVAAFLGGPGLGAAVGALAGVIPGLTLGTGGGMVNAYAFMGLVAGLCQGFGRLGVGLGFLLGNIVLSVYTADFTAFTAALAESGAAMVLYLLFPLGLAGPLRVWLAGILPPAAREKPSPDPVQVFLARRVRGWAGILHNLAQAFEEVTAGGGREEQDRLQGIIDEVAATVCQGCSLHQTCWEREFYHTFRSLLDLVGATETRTGWQVSEDIRRRCPRHRELSIAALSCRAASRLDEAARRQWRQERDMGAVQMEAVAGMLETLATRVQEEGDWTAPALPPAAWERLR
;
A
#
# COMPACT_ATOMS: atom_id res chain seq x y z
N MET A 1 47.94 -14.38 57.38
CA MET A 1 47.08 -13.70 56.38
C MET A 1 47.41 -14.33 55.05
N THR A 2 46.55 -15.04 54.30
CA THR A 2 45.13 -14.81 53.99
C THR A 2 44.44 -16.13 53.59
N THR A 3 43.36 -16.43 54.31
CA THR A 3 42.07 -17.01 53.86
C THR A 3 42.00 -17.80 52.55
N GLY A 4 41.98 -19.13 52.67
CA GLY A 4 41.28 -20.03 51.74
C GLY A 4 40.09 -20.67 52.48
N THR A 5 38.87 -20.24 52.16
CA THR A 5 37.63 -20.87 52.64
C THR A 5 36.91 -21.46 51.45
N ASP A 6 37.02 -22.78 51.33
CA ASP A 6 36.25 -23.63 50.44
C ASP A 6 35.06 -24.19 51.25
N PRO A 7 33.80 -23.82 50.96
CA PRO A 7 32.65 -24.40 51.63
C PRO A 7 31.98 -25.45 50.73
N TYR A 8 32.21 -26.72 51.07
CA TYR A 8 31.36 -27.90 50.81
C TYR A 8 29.85 -27.64 51.08
N PRO A 9 28.88 -28.58 50.86
CA PRO A 9 28.91 -29.89 50.16
C PRO A 9 27.64 -30.20 49.31
N TYR A 10 27.66 -31.22 48.41
CA TYR A 10 26.46 -32.08 48.27
C TYR A 10 26.75 -33.53 47.84
N ARG A 11 26.13 -34.44 48.59
CA ARG A 11 26.24 -35.91 48.59
C ARG A 11 25.86 -36.59 47.27
N ARG A 12 26.67 -37.57 46.85
CA ARG A 12 26.25 -38.67 45.98
C ARG A 12 25.39 -39.67 46.76
N ARG A 13 24.11 -39.84 46.39
CA ARG A 13 23.34 -41.06 46.67
C ARG A 13 23.41 -41.99 45.45
N ARG A 14 23.95 -43.20 45.66
CA ARG A 14 23.91 -44.33 44.71
C ARG A 14 22.44 -44.69 44.40
N ARG A 15 22.10 -44.84 43.12
CA ARG A 15 20.89 -45.57 42.67
C ARG A 15 21.31 -47.00 42.27
N PRO A 16 20.50 -48.03 42.57
CA PRO A 16 20.80 -49.42 42.26
C PRO A 16 20.59 -49.73 40.77
N ALA A 17 21.26 -50.80 40.33
CA ALA A 17 21.22 -51.33 38.97
C ALA A 17 19.80 -51.66 38.50
N GLY A 18 19.39 -51.03 37.40
CA GLY A 18 18.14 -51.32 36.68
C GLY A 18 18.45 -51.67 35.23
N THR A 19 18.21 -52.94 34.91
CA THR A 19 18.12 -53.61 33.60
C THR A 19 18.22 -52.74 32.34
N VAL A 20 19.23 -53.06 31.51
CA VAL A 20 19.38 -52.58 30.13
C VAL A 20 18.22 -53.14 29.28
N LYS A 21 17.17 -52.35 29.06
CA LYS A 21 16.18 -52.62 28.01
C LYS A 21 16.73 -52.10 26.68
N LYS A 22 16.97 -53.02 25.74
CA LYS A 22 17.31 -52.72 24.34
C LYS A 22 16.33 -51.69 23.78
N ALA A 23 16.82 -50.49 23.46
CA ALA A 23 16.04 -49.49 22.74
C ALA A 23 15.75 -50.02 21.33
N GLY A 24 14.50 -50.38 21.08
CA GLY A 24 14.02 -50.73 19.75
C GLY A 24 14.20 -49.55 18.80
N LYS A 25 14.66 -49.84 17.58
CA LYS A 25 14.73 -48.89 16.46
C LYS A 25 13.44 -48.05 16.38
N PRO A 26 13.49 -46.72 16.20
CA PRO A 26 12.27 -45.94 16.05
C PRO A 26 11.57 -46.37 14.75
N ARG A 27 10.49 -47.13 14.89
CA ARG A 27 9.52 -47.36 13.82
C ARG A 27 8.94 -46.00 13.45
N VAL A 28 9.28 -45.49 12.27
CA VAL A 28 8.63 -44.35 11.64
C VAL A 28 7.17 -44.74 11.42
N ARG A 29 6.30 -44.39 12.37
CA ARG A 29 4.86 -44.44 12.19
C ARG A 29 4.44 -43.20 11.41
N THR A 30 4.31 -43.36 10.10
CA THR A 30 3.55 -42.48 9.22
C THR A 30 2.06 -42.65 9.51
N THR A 31 1.57 -42.08 10.60
CA THR A 31 0.13 -41.94 10.84
C THR A 31 -0.14 -40.50 11.22
N PHE A 32 -0.75 -39.80 10.27
CA PHE A 32 -1.16 -38.41 10.30
C PHE A 32 -2.16 -38.15 11.43
N PRO A 33 -1.91 -37.18 12.33
CA PRO A 33 -2.97 -36.43 12.96
C PRO A 33 -3.29 -35.22 12.08
N LEU A 34 -4.51 -35.20 11.53
CA LEU A 34 -5.08 -34.09 10.75
C LEU A 34 -5.34 -32.82 11.59
N THR A 35 -4.99 -32.83 12.87
CA THR A 35 -5.30 -31.81 13.88
C THR A 35 -4.04 -31.17 14.46
N SER A 36 -3.09 -30.77 13.59
CA SER A 36 -1.97 -29.92 14.03
C SER A 36 -2.29 -28.44 13.76
N PRO A 37 -1.95 -27.50 14.68
CA PRO A 37 -2.19 -26.05 14.51
C PRO A 37 -1.48 -25.42 13.31
N ARG A 38 -0.66 -26.20 12.58
CA ARG A 38 0.11 -25.78 11.40
C ARG A 38 -0.60 -26.05 10.06
N LEU A 39 -1.74 -26.73 10.06
CA LEU A 39 -2.54 -26.99 8.85
C LEU A 39 -3.18 -25.71 8.25
N PRO A 40 -3.87 -24.83 9.03
CA PRO A 40 -4.52 -23.65 8.45
C PRO A 40 -3.51 -22.66 7.85
N VAL A 41 -2.33 -22.50 8.46
CA VAL A 41 -1.26 -21.64 7.94
C VAL A 41 -0.75 -22.16 6.60
N LEU A 42 -0.60 -23.48 6.44
CA LEU A 42 -0.18 -24.07 5.17
C LEU A 42 -1.22 -23.83 4.07
N VAL A 43 -2.50 -24.05 4.37
CA VAL A 43 -3.59 -23.81 3.42
C VAL A 43 -3.63 -22.34 2.99
N ALA A 44 -3.49 -21.41 3.95
CA ALA A 44 -3.41 -19.98 3.66
C ALA A 44 -2.21 -19.65 2.76
N LEU A 45 -1.03 -20.26 2.99
CA LEU A 45 0.15 -20.06 2.13
C LEU A 45 -0.02 -20.67 0.73
N ILE A 46 -0.76 -21.76 0.58
CA ILE A 46 -1.08 -22.35 -0.73
C ILE A 46 -2.02 -21.42 -1.51
N LEU A 47 -3.08 -20.93 -0.87
CA LEU A 47 -4.02 -19.98 -1.47
C LEU A 47 -3.32 -18.65 -1.84
N ALA A 48 -2.53 -18.12 -0.91
CA ALA A 48 -1.70 -16.94 -1.16
C ALA A 48 -0.69 -17.22 -2.27
N GLY A 49 -0.12 -18.42 -2.34
CA GLY A 49 0.82 -18.81 -3.39
C GLY A 49 0.22 -18.78 -4.78
N PHE A 50 -1.01 -19.28 -4.94
CA PHE A 50 -1.72 -19.17 -6.21
C PHE A 50 -1.93 -17.71 -6.63
N LEU A 51 -2.40 -16.85 -5.71
CA LEU A 51 -2.64 -15.43 -6.01
C LEU A 51 -1.32 -14.67 -6.26
N LEU A 52 -0.30 -14.84 -5.43
CA LEU A 52 1.01 -14.21 -5.63
C LEU A 52 1.70 -14.68 -6.91
N GLY A 53 1.45 -15.92 -7.34
CA GLY A 53 1.89 -16.43 -8.63
C GLY A 53 1.25 -15.72 -9.82
N ARG A 54 0.07 -15.12 -9.65
CA ARG A 54 -0.62 -14.29 -10.65
C ARG A 54 -0.28 -12.80 -10.58
N ALA A 55 0.29 -12.35 -9.46
CA ALA A 55 0.48 -10.93 -9.19
C ALA A 55 1.55 -10.32 -10.12
N ALA A 56 1.07 -9.62 -11.15
CA ALA A 56 1.90 -8.88 -12.09
C ALA A 56 2.00 -7.40 -11.70
N VAL A 57 3.22 -6.88 -11.64
CA VAL A 57 3.55 -5.47 -11.48
C VAL A 57 3.80 -4.87 -12.87
N LEU A 58 3.24 -3.69 -13.12
CA LEU A 58 3.32 -3.01 -14.43
C LEU A 58 2.80 -3.89 -15.59
N GLY A 59 1.90 -4.83 -15.31
CA GLY A 59 1.29 -5.72 -16.30
C GLY A 59 2.14 -6.93 -16.74
N GLU A 60 3.46 -6.91 -16.54
CA GLU A 60 4.36 -7.94 -17.10
C GLU A 60 5.32 -8.61 -16.10
N LEU A 61 5.70 -7.91 -15.02
CA LEU A 61 6.71 -8.38 -14.07
C LEU A 61 6.04 -9.22 -12.97
N MET A 62 6.47 -10.44 -12.71
CA MET A 62 5.86 -11.36 -11.73
C MET A 62 6.81 -11.71 -10.57
N PRO A 63 7.35 -10.72 -9.81
CA PRO A 63 8.38 -10.97 -8.80
C PRO A 63 7.84 -11.61 -7.51
N PHE A 64 6.53 -11.55 -7.25
CA PHE A 64 5.89 -12.05 -6.03
C PHE A 64 5.95 -13.57 -5.88
N GLY A 65 5.67 -14.30 -6.96
CA GLY A 65 5.69 -15.76 -6.96
C GLY A 65 7.07 -16.35 -6.62
N PRO A 66 8.15 -16.01 -7.36
CA PRO A 66 9.50 -16.48 -7.07
C PRO A 66 9.96 -16.10 -5.66
N ALA A 67 9.58 -14.91 -5.19
CA ALA A 67 9.90 -14.45 -3.84
C ALA A 67 9.23 -15.31 -2.75
N LEU A 68 7.96 -15.68 -2.94
CA LEU A 68 7.25 -16.54 -2.00
C LEU A 68 7.81 -17.96 -2.00
N VAL A 69 8.17 -18.52 -3.16
CA VAL A 69 8.82 -19.84 -3.24
C VAL A 69 10.08 -19.86 -2.39
N ALA A 70 10.93 -18.83 -2.53
CA ALA A 70 12.15 -18.72 -1.77
C ALA A 70 11.91 -18.66 -0.26
N ALA A 71 10.96 -17.81 0.18
CA ALA A 71 10.60 -17.71 1.59
C ALA A 71 10.00 -19.01 2.13
N ALA A 72 9.12 -19.67 1.38
CA ALA A 72 8.45 -20.90 1.78
C ALA A 72 9.44 -22.06 1.95
N VAL A 73 10.40 -22.23 1.04
CA VAL A 73 11.44 -23.27 1.14
C VAL A 73 12.29 -23.09 2.39
N ARG A 74 12.66 -21.85 2.72
CA ARG A 74 13.49 -21.56 3.90
C ARG A 74 12.75 -21.67 5.22
N LEU A 75 11.46 -21.39 5.23
CA LEU A 75 10.64 -21.46 6.45
C LEU A 75 10.02 -22.85 6.67
N GLN A 76 9.66 -23.56 5.61
CA GLN A 76 8.92 -24.82 5.65
C GLN A 76 9.40 -25.86 4.61
N ASN A 77 10.71 -26.15 4.56
CA ASN A 77 11.36 -26.98 3.53
C ASN A 77 10.53 -28.20 3.06
N LYS A 78 10.00 -29.03 3.97
CA LYS A 78 9.21 -30.24 3.61
C LYS A 78 7.84 -29.96 2.95
N LYS A 79 7.22 -28.82 3.25
CA LYS A 79 5.86 -28.47 2.78
C LYS A 79 5.87 -27.42 1.67
N ALA A 80 7.02 -26.80 1.43
CA ALA A 80 7.20 -25.75 0.43
C ALA A 80 6.91 -26.21 -1.01
N VAL A 81 6.97 -27.51 -1.29
CA VAL A 81 6.60 -28.08 -2.59
C VAL A 81 5.16 -27.70 -2.96
N TRP A 82 4.22 -27.80 -2.01
CA TRP A 82 2.82 -27.45 -2.26
C TRP A 82 2.64 -25.95 -2.56
N VAL A 83 3.38 -25.09 -1.88
CA VAL A 83 3.38 -23.64 -2.16
C VAL A 83 3.98 -23.37 -3.53
N THR A 84 5.04 -24.08 -3.90
CA THR A 84 5.71 -23.92 -5.21
C THR A 84 4.79 -24.36 -6.36
N LEU A 85 4.07 -25.47 -6.19
CA LEU A 85 3.06 -25.93 -7.14
C LEU A 85 1.91 -24.92 -7.28
N ALA A 86 1.43 -24.35 -6.17
CA ALA A 86 0.38 -23.33 -6.20
C ALA A 86 0.84 -22.06 -6.91
N VAL A 87 2.06 -21.59 -6.65
CA VAL A 87 2.68 -20.45 -7.37
C VAL A 87 2.78 -20.76 -8.87
N GLY A 88 3.24 -21.95 -9.24
CA GLY A 88 3.33 -22.36 -10.64
C GLY A 88 1.96 -22.40 -11.33
N ALA A 89 0.93 -22.90 -10.65
CA ALA A 89 -0.45 -22.86 -11.14
C ALA A 89 -0.96 -21.42 -11.32
N GLY A 90 -0.64 -20.53 -10.37
CA GLY A 90 -0.94 -19.10 -10.49
C GLY A 90 -0.28 -18.46 -11.71
N MET A 91 1.02 -18.70 -11.89
CA MET A 91 1.79 -18.23 -13.05
C MET A 91 1.18 -18.75 -14.35
N ALA A 92 0.78 -20.04 -14.42
CA ALA A 92 0.17 -20.62 -15.60
C ALA A 92 -1.17 -19.95 -15.99
N CYS A 93 -1.90 -19.40 -15.03
CA CYS A 93 -3.18 -18.73 -15.30
C CYS A 93 -3.03 -17.25 -15.71
N ALA A 94 -1.88 -16.61 -15.48
CA ALA A 94 -1.70 -15.17 -15.71
C ALA A 94 -0.56 -14.84 -16.67
N ALA A 95 0.51 -15.63 -16.69
CA ALA A 95 1.64 -15.41 -17.58
C ALA A 95 1.28 -15.79 -19.02
N GLY A 96 1.73 -14.99 -19.99
CA GLY A 96 1.62 -15.33 -21.40
C GLY A 96 2.37 -16.63 -21.73
N ALA A 97 1.86 -17.41 -22.68
CA ALA A 97 2.40 -18.73 -23.04
C ALA A 97 3.89 -18.70 -23.41
N SER A 98 4.37 -17.58 -23.97
CA SER A 98 5.77 -17.38 -24.33
C SER A 98 6.69 -17.24 -23.12
N VAL A 99 6.26 -16.59 -22.04
CA VAL A 99 7.11 -16.30 -20.87
C VAL A 99 6.95 -17.30 -19.73
N LEU A 100 5.85 -18.07 -19.72
CA LEU A 100 5.54 -19.07 -18.70
C LEU A 100 6.68 -20.07 -18.44
N PRO A 101 7.35 -20.66 -19.44
CA PRO A 101 8.43 -21.63 -19.20
C PRO A 101 9.59 -21.04 -18.39
N ALA A 102 9.94 -19.78 -18.63
CA ALA A 102 10.99 -19.09 -17.90
C ALA A 102 10.64 -18.93 -16.42
N TYR A 103 9.39 -18.57 -16.11
CA TYR A 103 8.93 -18.42 -14.73
C TYR A 103 8.84 -19.75 -13.98
N LEU A 104 8.33 -20.80 -14.62
CA LEU A 104 8.28 -22.13 -14.02
C LEU A 104 9.69 -22.69 -13.78
N LEU A 105 10.61 -22.50 -14.74
CA LEU A 105 12.00 -22.89 -14.58
C LEU A 105 12.68 -22.14 -13.44
N ALA A 106 12.49 -20.81 -13.36
CA ALA A 106 13.05 -20.01 -12.29
C ALA A 106 12.51 -20.45 -10.92
N ALA A 107 11.19 -20.65 -10.79
CA ALA A 107 10.58 -21.13 -9.54
C ALA A 107 11.11 -22.51 -9.13
N ALA A 108 11.25 -23.44 -10.08
CA ALA A 108 11.82 -24.76 -9.84
C ALA A 108 13.29 -24.69 -9.41
N LEU A 109 14.12 -23.89 -10.09
CA LEU A 109 15.53 -23.71 -9.76
C LEU A 109 15.73 -23.05 -8.39
N ILE A 110 14.93 -22.01 -8.07
CA ILE A 110 14.92 -21.39 -6.75
C ILE A 110 14.57 -22.44 -5.68
N HIS A 111 13.54 -23.25 -5.94
CA HIS A 111 13.13 -24.30 -5.02
C HIS A 111 14.26 -25.31 -4.75
N VAL A 112 14.83 -25.87 -5.83
CA VAL A 112 15.90 -26.87 -5.75
C VAL A 112 17.12 -26.27 -5.07
N LEU A 113 17.64 -25.13 -5.54
CA LEU A 113 18.88 -24.54 -5.01
C LEU A 113 18.76 -24.19 -3.53
N LEU A 114 17.64 -23.59 -3.10
CA LEU A 114 17.43 -23.25 -1.68
C LEU A 114 17.14 -24.47 -0.78
N SER A 115 16.65 -25.58 -1.35
CA SER A 115 16.46 -26.85 -0.64
C SER A 115 17.78 -27.58 -0.37
N LEU A 116 18.77 -27.40 -1.26
CA LEU A 116 20.14 -27.93 -1.11
C LEU A 116 20.96 -27.12 -0.10
N LEU A 117 20.63 -25.85 0.12
CA LEU A 117 21.32 -25.02 1.11
C LEU A 117 21.11 -25.56 2.54
N PRO A 118 22.17 -25.66 3.36
CA PRO A 118 22.07 -26.17 4.71
C PRO A 118 21.04 -25.40 5.54
N SER A 119 20.32 -26.12 6.39
CA SER A 119 19.27 -25.56 7.27
C SER A 119 19.83 -24.54 8.27
N ARG A 120 21.08 -24.73 8.70
CA ARG A 120 21.83 -23.83 9.59
C ARG A 120 22.78 -22.93 8.81
N LEU A 121 22.24 -22.08 7.94
CA LEU A 121 23.05 -21.09 7.26
C LEU A 121 23.44 -19.98 8.24
N ALA A 122 24.70 -19.56 8.25
CA ALA A 122 25.19 -18.50 9.15
C ALA A 122 24.54 -17.13 8.85
N ARG A 123 24.17 -16.85 7.58
CA ARG A 123 23.53 -15.60 7.15
C ARG A 123 22.39 -15.86 6.14
N PRO A 124 21.22 -16.36 6.59
CA PRO A 124 20.09 -16.64 5.69
C PRO A 124 19.42 -15.37 5.13
N ARG A 125 19.52 -14.24 5.83
CA ARG A 125 18.84 -12.98 5.46
C ARG A 125 19.33 -12.36 4.15
N PRO A 126 20.65 -12.30 3.85
CA PRO A 126 21.12 -11.80 2.55
C PRO A 126 21.24 -12.90 1.47
N VAL A 127 21.57 -14.14 1.85
CA VAL A 127 21.84 -15.20 0.86
C VAL A 127 20.59 -15.60 0.09
N VAL A 128 19.44 -15.70 0.77
CA VAL A 128 18.21 -16.19 0.15
C VAL A 128 17.67 -15.20 -0.89
N PRO A 129 17.52 -13.89 -0.60
CA PRO A 129 17.23 -12.88 -1.62
C PRO A 129 18.23 -12.86 -2.78
N GLY A 130 19.53 -12.99 -2.49
CA GLY A 130 20.58 -12.98 -3.51
C GLY A 130 20.47 -14.17 -4.47
N VAL A 131 20.21 -15.37 -3.95
CA VAL A 131 19.96 -16.56 -4.77
C VAL A 131 18.71 -16.37 -5.64
N THR A 132 17.62 -15.87 -5.06
CA THR A 132 16.38 -15.59 -5.83
C THR A 132 16.63 -14.63 -6.97
N ALA A 133 17.29 -13.49 -6.71
CA ALA A 133 17.61 -12.51 -7.75
C ALA A 133 18.55 -13.09 -8.81
N ALA A 134 19.60 -13.80 -8.40
CA ALA A 134 20.56 -14.38 -9.34
C ALA A 134 19.89 -15.39 -10.28
N VAL A 135 19.07 -16.31 -9.74
CA VAL A 135 18.35 -17.30 -10.56
C VAL A 135 17.36 -16.60 -11.49
N LEU A 136 16.58 -15.64 -10.99
CA LEU A 136 15.60 -14.94 -11.82
C LEU A 136 16.28 -14.15 -12.94
N LEU A 137 17.37 -13.44 -12.62
CA LEU A 137 18.15 -12.68 -13.59
C LEU A 137 18.74 -13.61 -14.66
N ILE A 138 19.42 -14.70 -14.28
CA ILE A 138 20.05 -15.63 -15.23
C ILE A 138 18.99 -16.27 -16.13
N VAL A 139 17.89 -16.78 -15.57
CA VAL A 139 16.85 -17.45 -16.35
C VAL A 139 16.14 -16.47 -17.29
N ARG A 140 15.77 -15.28 -16.81
CA ARG A 140 15.06 -14.29 -17.63
C ARG A 140 15.95 -13.71 -18.72
N THR A 141 17.21 -13.37 -18.42
CA THR A 141 18.15 -12.87 -19.43
C THR A 141 18.51 -13.91 -20.47
N ALA A 142 18.69 -15.18 -20.08
CA ALA A 142 18.86 -16.28 -21.03
C ALA A 142 17.63 -16.43 -21.94
N PHE A 143 16.43 -16.41 -21.36
CA PHE A 143 15.20 -16.53 -22.14
C PHE A 143 15.01 -15.35 -23.12
N VAL A 144 15.29 -14.12 -22.68
CA VAL A 144 15.29 -12.93 -23.56
C VAL A 144 16.30 -13.08 -24.69
N ALA A 145 17.51 -13.59 -24.40
CA ALA A 145 18.54 -13.80 -25.41
C ALA A 145 18.12 -14.83 -26.50
N PHE A 146 17.42 -15.89 -26.12
CA PHE A 146 16.97 -16.93 -27.05
C PHE A 146 15.65 -16.60 -27.77
N ALA A 147 14.73 -15.89 -27.12
CA ALA A 147 13.42 -15.59 -27.69
C ALA A 147 13.46 -14.39 -28.63
N ASN A 148 13.83 -13.21 -28.10
CA ASN A 148 13.96 -11.97 -28.85
C ASN A 148 14.84 -10.98 -28.05
N PRO A 149 16.14 -10.85 -28.37
CA PRO A 149 17.05 -10.00 -27.62
C PRO A 149 16.68 -8.53 -27.81
N THR A 150 16.16 -7.92 -26.76
CA THR A 150 15.79 -6.50 -26.74
C THR A 150 16.33 -5.84 -25.47
N ALA A 151 16.76 -4.58 -25.57
CA ALA A 151 17.24 -3.82 -24.41
C ALA A 151 16.18 -3.74 -23.30
N TYR A 152 14.91 -3.55 -23.69
CA TYR A 152 13.77 -3.56 -22.77
C TYR A 152 13.64 -4.89 -22.02
N GLY A 153 13.80 -6.04 -22.69
CA GLY A 153 13.77 -7.36 -22.06
C GLY A 153 14.85 -7.55 -20.99
N TYR A 154 16.06 -7.05 -21.23
CA TYR A 154 17.15 -7.11 -20.23
C TYR A 154 16.90 -6.18 -19.04
N ILE A 155 16.40 -4.97 -19.29
CA ILE A 155 16.08 -3.99 -18.25
C ILE A 155 14.95 -4.52 -17.35
N THR A 156 13.88 -5.05 -17.95
CA THR A 156 12.76 -5.64 -17.21
C THR A 156 13.20 -6.85 -16.39
N ALA A 157 14.03 -7.74 -16.94
CA ALA A 157 14.61 -8.85 -16.19
C ALA A 157 15.44 -8.39 -14.97
N LEU A 158 16.18 -7.29 -15.10
CA LEU A 158 16.94 -6.70 -14.00
C LEU A 158 16.03 -6.14 -12.91
N PHE A 159 15.05 -5.31 -13.27
CA PHE A 159 14.07 -4.77 -12.32
C PHE A 159 13.32 -5.88 -11.60
N GLU A 160 12.92 -6.91 -12.34
CA GLU A 160 12.22 -8.06 -11.78
C GLU A 160 13.05 -8.82 -10.75
N ALA A 161 14.34 -9.06 -11.04
CA ALA A 161 15.27 -9.70 -10.10
C ALA A 161 15.47 -8.86 -8.83
N VAL A 162 15.59 -7.53 -8.96
CA VAL A 162 15.70 -6.61 -7.83
C VAL A 162 14.44 -6.64 -6.96
N PHE A 163 13.25 -6.53 -7.58
CA PHE A 163 11.99 -6.62 -6.84
C PHE A 163 11.83 -7.98 -6.16
N ALA A 164 12.17 -9.08 -6.83
CA ALA A 164 12.08 -10.42 -6.26
C ALA A 164 13.01 -10.59 -5.04
N ALA A 165 14.21 -10.02 -5.05
CA ALA A 165 15.11 -10.00 -3.88
C ALA A 165 14.49 -9.22 -2.71
N VAL A 166 14.03 -7.98 -2.94
CA VAL A 166 13.42 -7.16 -1.88
C VAL A 166 12.19 -7.86 -1.30
N LEU A 167 11.31 -8.39 -2.14
CA LEU A 167 10.13 -9.14 -1.71
C LEU A 167 10.48 -10.42 -0.95
N THR A 168 11.53 -11.14 -1.37
CA THR A 168 12.00 -12.33 -0.65
C THR A 168 12.46 -11.97 0.75
N HIS A 169 13.18 -10.86 0.90
CA HIS A 169 13.60 -10.36 2.21
C HIS A 169 12.38 -10.04 3.09
N LEU A 170 11.42 -9.27 2.56
CA LEU A 170 10.19 -8.93 3.27
C LEU A 170 9.42 -10.20 3.68
N PHE A 171 9.24 -11.16 2.79
CA PHE A 171 8.51 -12.39 3.09
C PHE A 171 9.21 -13.27 4.12
N LEU A 172 10.55 -13.32 4.15
CA LEU A 172 11.28 -14.02 5.21
C LEU A 172 11.06 -13.38 6.58
N VAL A 173 10.96 -12.05 6.65
CA VAL A 173 10.68 -11.31 7.88
C VAL A 173 9.22 -11.49 8.30
N GLY A 174 8.25 -11.25 7.41
CA GLY A 174 6.82 -11.28 7.73
C GLY A 174 6.25 -12.68 7.98
N LEU A 175 6.67 -13.69 7.20
CA LEU A 175 6.18 -15.07 7.38
C LEU A 175 6.88 -15.81 8.52
N GLY A 176 8.07 -15.34 8.94
CA GLY A 176 8.84 -15.95 10.03
C GLY A 176 8.01 -16.14 11.32
N PRO A 177 7.39 -15.08 11.86
CA PRO A 177 6.47 -15.17 13.00
C PRO A 177 5.29 -16.12 12.77
N LEU A 178 4.71 -16.13 11.57
CA LEU A 178 3.48 -16.90 11.26
C LEU A 178 3.73 -18.40 11.22
N VAL A 179 4.90 -18.79 10.73
CA VAL A 179 5.27 -20.20 10.62
C VAL A 179 5.82 -20.75 11.95
N ARG A 180 6.51 -19.91 12.74
CA ARG A 180 7.19 -20.32 13.99
C ARG A 180 6.33 -20.18 15.24
N ALA A 181 5.13 -19.61 15.16
CA ALA A 181 4.32 -19.29 16.32
C ALA A 181 3.96 -20.53 17.16
N GLU A 182 4.68 -20.70 18.27
CA GLU A 182 4.23 -21.45 19.46
C GLU A 182 3.64 -20.51 20.53
N ASN A 183 3.88 -19.18 20.43
CA ASN A 183 3.23 -18.17 21.25
C ASN A 183 3.03 -16.84 20.49
N PRO A 184 1.86 -16.18 20.61
CA PRO A 184 1.62 -14.89 20.00
C PRO A 184 2.45 -13.80 20.70
N ARG A 185 3.25 -13.06 19.94
CA ARG A 185 4.04 -11.92 20.39
C ARG A 185 3.69 -10.68 19.56
N ALA A 186 3.95 -9.51 20.10
CA ALA A 186 3.90 -8.27 19.35
C ALA A 186 4.86 -8.32 18.14
N LEU A 187 4.36 -7.93 16.97
CA LEU A 187 5.13 -7.78 15.76
C LEU A 187 5.93 -6.48 15.80
N THR A 188 7.12 -6.53 15.23
CA THR A 188 7.92 -5.33 14.93
C THR A 188 7.31 -4.56 13.75
N ALA A 189 7.65 -3.27 13.61
CA ALA A 189 7.17 -2.46 12.48
C ALA A 189 7.56 -3.07 11.11
N GLU A 190 8.74 -3.68 11.01
CA GLU A 190 9.23 -4.38 9.82
C GLU A 190 8.41 -5.65 9.51
N GLU A 191 8.05 -6.42 10.54
CA GLU A 191 7.17 -7.59 10.41
C GLU A 191 5.74 -7.20 10.00
N LEU A 192 5.22 -6.08 10.50
CA LEU A 192 3.91 -5.58 10.04
C LEU A 192 4.00 -5.11 8.59
N PHE A 193 4.98 -4.27 8.25
CA PHE A 193 5.15 -3.75 6.90
C PHE A 193 5.26 -4.88 5.87
N SER A 194 6.05 -5.91 6.17
CA SER A 194 6.18 -7.08 5.29
C SER A 194 4.88 -7.88 5.13
N LEU A 195 4.07 -8.02 6.19
CA LEU A 195 2.73 -8.64 6.08
C LEU A 195 1.78 -7.78 5.25
N LEU A 196 1.85 -6.46 5.37
CA LEU A 196 1.08 -5.53 4.53
C LEU A 196 1.50 -5.63 3.06
N THR A 197 2.79 -5.73 2.76
CA THR A 197 3.29 -5.97 1.40
C THR A 197 2.80 -7.31 0.85
N LEU A 198 2.77 -8.36 1.68
CA LEU A 198 2.21 -9.66 1.28
C LEU A 198 0.72 -9.54 0.96
N ALA A 199 -0.06 -8.86 1.80
CA ALA A 199 -1.48 -8.62 1.55
C ALA A 199 -1.70 -7.81 0.25
N ALA A 200 -0.89 -6.79 0.00
CA ALA A 200 -0.91 -6.04 -1.26
C ALA A 200 -0.61 -6.94 -2.47
N GLY A 201 0.34 -7.87 -2.35
CA GLY A 201 0.61 -8.88 -3.38
C GLY A 201 -0.57 -9.82 -3.62
N VAL A 202 -1.26 -10.27 -2.56
CA VAL A 202 -2.49 -11.08 -2.68
C VAL A 202 -3.59 -10.32 -3.42
N ILE A 203 -3.82 -9.04 -3.06
CA ILE A 203 -4.82 -8.19 -3.72
C ILE A 203 -4.48 -7.99 -5.20
N THR A 204 -3.20 -7.75 -5.50
CA THR A 204 -2.71 -7.57 -6.88
C THR A 204 -2.94 -8.83 -7.71
N GLY A 205 -2.65 -10.01 -7.16
CA GLY A 205 -2.84 -11.31 -7.81
C GLY A 205 -4.29 -11.73 -8.06
N ALA A 206 -5.23 -11.13 -7.33
CA ALA A 206 -6.66 -11.33 -7.52
C ALA A 206 -7.25 -10.55 -8.71
N GLY A 207 -6.44 -9.74 -9.41
CA GLY A 207 -6.85 -9.03 -10.60
C GLY A 207 -7.22 -9.95 -11.77
N GLY A 208 -8.13 -9.45 -12.63
CA GLY A 208 -8.60 -10.14 -13.83
C GLY A 208 -9.70 -11.18 -13.60
N TYR A 209 -10.25 -11.28 -12.38
CA TYR A 209 -11.44 -12.07 -12.08
C TYR A 209 -12.61 -11.15 -11.76
N ASP A 210 -13.38 -10.84 -12.80
CA ASP A 210 -14.57 -9.98 -12.71
C ASP A 210 -15.80 -10.81 -13.05
N TRP A 211 -16.75 -10.91 -12.11
CA TRP A 211 -18.05 -11.54 -12.29
C TRP A 211 -19.12 -10.46 -12.30
N TRP A 212 -19.51 -9.99 -13.50
CA TRP A 212 -20.45 -8.87 -13.69
C TRP A 212 -20.02 -7.60 -12.94
N PHE A 213 -20.60 -7.36 -11.76
CA PHE A 213 -20.36 -6.18 -10.91
C PHE A 213 -19.38 -6.45 -9.77
N LEU A 214 -18.86 -7.69 -9.66
CA LEU A 214 -17.98 -8.12 -8.57
C LEU A 214 -16.58 -8.37 -9.09
N SER A 215 -15.63 -7.51 -8.77
CA SER A 215 -14.21 -7.82 -8.93
C SER A 215 -13.67 -8.52 -7.69
N LEU A 216 -12.99 -9.66 -7.87
CA LEU A 216 -12.37 -10.38 -6.74
C LEU A 216 -11.37 -9.50 -6.00
N ARG A 217 -10.66 -8.64 -6.76
CA ARG A 217 -9.75 -7.62 -6.23
C ARG A 217 -10.46 -6.58 -5.38
N GLY A 218 -11.60 -6.07 -5.82
CA GLY A 218 -12.43 -5.12 -5.08
C GLY A 218 -13.00 -5.72 -3.79
N VAL A 219 -13.39 -7.01 -3.81
CA VAL A 219 -13.86 -7.71 -2.61
C VAL A 219 -12.71 -7.92 -1.60
N LEU A 220 -11.56 -8.42 -2.06
CA LEU A 220 -10.42 -8.70 -1.17
C LEU A 220 -9.83 -7.43 -0.56
N SER A 221 -9.70 -6.35 -1.33
CA SER A 221 -9.23 -5.06 -0.82
C SER A 221 -10.09 -4.58 0.35
N ARG A 222 -11.42 -4.54 0.17
CA ARG A 222 -12.37 -4.14 1.23
C ARG A 222 -12.37 -5.09 2.42
N PHE A 223 -12.24 -6.39 2.18
CA PHE A 223 -12.11 -7.39 3.26
C PHE A 223 -10.88 -7.12 4.14
N PHE A 224 -9.71 -6.85 3.54
CA PHE A 224 -8.51 -6.53 4.32
C PHE A 224 -8.67 -5.23 5.12
N VAL A 225 -9.34 -4.22 4.56
CA VAL A 225 -9.65 -2.97 5.29
C VAL A 225 -10.56 -3.22 6.49
N LEU A 226 -11.64 -4.00 6.32
CA LEU A 226 -12.55 -4.38 7.40
C LEU A 226 -11.84 -5.15 8.52
N VAL A 227 -10.98 -6.12 8.16
CA VAL A 227 -10.19 -6.88 9.12
C VAL A 227 -9.21 -5.97 9.86
N ALA A 228 -8.51 -5.09 9.15
CA ALA A 228 -7.57 -4.13 9.74
C ALA A 228 -8.27 -3.16 10.71
N ALA A 229 -9.42 -2.60 10.30
CA ALA A 229 -10.25 -1.73 11.14
C ALA A 229 -10.73 -2.45 12.40
N PHE A 230 -11.16 -3.72 12.29
CA PHE A 230 -11.61 -4.52 13.44
C PHE A 230 -10.48 -4.91 14.41
N LEU A 231 -9.26 -5.07 13.92
CA LEU A 231 -8.12 -5.50 14.74
C LEU A 231 -7.36 -4.34 15.36
N GLY A 232 -7.08 -3.30 14.57
CA GLY A 232 -6.23 -2.17 14.96
C GLY A 232 -6.94 -0.83 15.05
N GLY A 233 -8.26 -0.79 14.91
CA GLY A 233 -9.06 0.42 15.04
C GLY A 233 -8.86 1.41 13.88
N PRO A 234 -9.16 2.70 14.10
CA PRO A 234 -9.22 3.70 13.03
C PRO A 234 -7.88 3.90 12.32
N GLY A 235 -6.76 3.91 13.05
CA GLY A 235 -5.43 4.13 12.47
C GLY A 235 -4.99 3.00 11.53
N LEU A 236 -5.11 1.74 11.96
CA LEU A 236 -4.73 0.60 11.11
C LEU A 236 -5.74 0.44 9.95
N GLY A 237 -7.03 0.67 10.19
CA GLY A 237 -8.05 0.68 9.15
C GLY A 237 -7.76 1.71 8.05
N ALA A 238 -7.40 2.94 8.43
CA ALA A 238 -7.04 3.99 7.48
C ALA A 238 -5.73 3.67 6.72
N ALA A 239 -4.70 3.17 7.40
CA ALA A 239 -3.42 2.82 6.77
C ALA A 239 -3.55 1.69 5.74
N VAL A 240 -4.27 0.61 6.11
CA VAL A 240 -4.56 -0.50 5.18
C VAL A 240 -5.52 -0.05 4.08
N GLY A 241 -6.46 0.85 4.39
CA GLY A 241 -7.33 1.52 3.42
C GLY A 241 -6.54 2.27 2.35
N ALA A 242 -5.63 3.16 2.77
CA ALA A 242 -4.76 3.89 1.85
C ALA A 242 -3.95 2.93 0.98
N LEU A 243 -3.31 1.92 1.58
CA LEU A 243 -2.53 0.92 0.84
C LEU A 243 -3.41 0.17 -0.17
N ALA A 244 -4.61 -0.26 0.23
CA ALA A 244 -5.54 -0.98 -0.63
C ALA A 244 -6.08 -0.11 -1.77
N GLY A 245 -6.24 1.20 -1.57
CA GLY A 245 -6.68 2.15 -2.59
C GLY A 245 -5.58 2.56 -3.59
N VAL A 246 -4.30 2.48 -3.21
CA VAL A 246 -3.17 2.74 -4.14
C VAL A 246 -3.11 1.72 -5.26
N ILE A 247 -3.40 0.44 -4.95
CA ILE A 247 -3.26 -0.64 -5.93
C ILE A 247 -4.21 -0.41 -7.12
N PRO A 248 -5.54 -0.21 -6.95
CA PRO A 248 -6.46 0.10 -8.05
C PRO A 248 -6.11 1.38 -8.79
N GLY A 249 -5.72 2.45 -8.09
CA GLY A 249 -5.39 3.76 -8.67
C GLY A 249 -4.23 3.71 -9.67
N LEU A 250 -3.24 2.83 -9.45
CA LEU A 250 -2.13 2.62 -10.39
C LEU A 250 -2.54 1.86 -11.67
N THR A 251 -3.62 1.08 -11.62
CA THR A 251 -4.03 0.19 -12.73
C THR A 251 -5.15 0.74 -13.60
N LEU A 252 -6.00 1.61 -13.04
CA LEU A 252 -7.20 2.12 -13.73
C LEU A 252 -7.04 3.55 -14.26
N GLY A 253 -5.88 4.21 -14.01
CA GLY A 253 -5.64 5.60 -14.43
C GLY A 253 -6.59 6.62 -13.79
N THR A 254 -7.44 6.17 -12.87
CA THR A 254 -8.33 6.98 -12.05
C THR A 254 -7.52 7.43 -10.84
N GLY A 255 -7.33 8.75 -10.73
CA GLY A 255 -6.43 9.41 -9.79
C GLY A 255 -6.62 9.07 -8.31
N GLY A 256 -5.86 9.78 -7.47
CA GLY A 256 -5.73 9.54 -6.02
C GLY A 256 -7.02 9.47 -5.18
N GLY A 257 -8.19 9.76 -5.76
CA GLY A 257 -9.50 9.67 -5.11
C GLY A 257 -9.80 8.29 -4.50
N MET A 258 -9.38 7.18 -5.14
CA MET A 258 -9.59 5.84 -4.57
C MET A 258 -8.74 5.56 -3.31
N VAL A 259 -7.58 6.20 -3.18
CA VAL A 259 -6.74 6.09 -1.97
C VAL A 259 -7.45 6.74 -0.79
N ASN A 260 -7.93 7.97 -0.99
CA ASN A 260 -8.60 8.77 0.03
C ASN A 260 -9.91 8.11 0.46
N ALA A 261 -10.69 7.63 -0.51
CA ALA A 261 -11.89 6.84 -0.33
C ALA A 261 -11.68 5.66 0.64
N TYR A 262 -10.74 4.77 0.33
CA TYR A 262 -10.51 3.57 1.12
C TYR A 262 -9.91 3.89 2.49
N ALA A 263 -9.04 4.90 2.58
CA ALA A 263 -8.51 5.38 3.84
C ALA A 263 -9.64 5.89 4.76
N PHE A 264 -10.57 6.69 4.21
CA PHE A 264 -11.72 7.20 4.96
C PHE A 264 -12.68 6.08 5.37
N MET A 265 -13.05 5.18 4.45
CA MET A 265 -13.88 4.01 4.79
C MET A 265 -13.25 3.16 5.89
N GLY A 266 -11.93 2.93 5.83
CA GLY A 266 -11.19 2.22 6.87
C GLY A 266 -11.13 2.95 8.21
N LEU A 267 -11.03 4.28 8.18
CA LEU A 267 -11.09 5.12 9.37
C LEU A 267 -12.45 4.99 10.06
N VAL A 268 -13.55 5.26 9.34
CA VAL A 268 -14.91 5.21 9.89
C VAL A 268 -15.26 3.80 10.39
N ALA A 269 -14.91 2.77 9.64
CA ALA A 269 -15.04 1.39 10.08
C ALA A 269 -14.29 1.13 11.40
N GLY A 270 -13.07 1.65 11.53
CA GLY A 270 -12.26 1.50 12.73
C GLY A 270 -12.77 2.32 13.92
N LEU A 271 -13.41 3.48 13.69
CA LEU A 271 -14.09 4.25 14.75
C LEU A 271 -15.23 3.44 15.36
N CYS A 272 -15.96 2.70 14.54
CA CYS A 272 -17.07 1.85 14.98
C CYS A 272 -16.62 0.52 15.61
N GLN A 273 -15.31 0.29 15.81
CA GLN A 273 -14.76 -0.93 16.44
C GLN A 273 -15.33 -1.16 17.86
N GLY A 274 -15.66 -0.09 18.59
CA GLY A 274 -16.27 -0.16 19.92
C GLY A 274 -17.63 -0.85 19.96
N PHE A 275 -18.39 -0.82 18.84
CA PHE A 275 -19.68 -1.49 18.70
C PHE A 275 -19.57 -2.95 18.22
N GLY A 276 -18.35 -3.52 18.21
CA GLY A 276 -18.10 -4.90 17.79
C GLY A 276 -18.09 -5.09 16.27
N ARG A 277 -18.27 -6.35 15.82
CA ARG A 277 -18.11 -6.73 14.40
C ARG A 277 -19.12 -6.05 13.48
N LEU A 278 -20.38 -6.00 13.91
CA LEU A 278 -21.44 -5.35 13.15
C LEU A 278 -21.19 -3.85 13.07
N GLY A 279 -20.68 -3.23 14.15
CA GLY A 279 -20.25 -1.84 14.17
C GLY A 279 -19.24 -1.50 13.08
N VAL A 280 -18.15 -2.25 13.00
CA VAL A 280 -17.09 -2.01 11.98
C VAL A 280 -17.66 -2.10 10.56
N GLY A 281 -18.51 -3.09 10.31
CA GLY A 281 -19.12 -3.26 9.01
C GLY A 281 -20.12 -2.16 8.63
N LEU A 282 -20.94 -1.73 9.60
CA LEU A 282 -21.85 -0.60 9.41
C LEU A 282 -21.06 0.71 9.19
N GLY A 283 -19.99 0.93 9.94
CA GLY A 283 -19.10 2.08 9.75
C GLY A 283 -18.44 2.09 8.37
N PHE A 284 -18.01 0.93 7.87
CA PHE A 284 -17.49 0.80 6.51
C PHE A 284 -18.54 1.14 5.45
N LEU A 285 -19.77 0.65 5.62
CA LEU A 285 -20.88 0.93 4.71
C LEU A 285 -21.27 2.41 4.73
N LEU A 286 -21.31 3.02 5.92
CA LEU A 286 -21.52 4.47 6.08
C LEU A 286 -20.43 5.28 5.36
N GLY A 287 -19.16 4.89 5.52
CA GLY A 287 -18.05 5.53 4.80
C GLY A 287 -18.22 5.44 3.28
N ASN A 288 -18.69 4.29 2.77
CA ASN A 288 -18.96 4.10 1.35
C ASN A 288 -20.14 4.98 0.87
N ILE A 289 -21.22 5.07 1.65
CA ILE A 289 -22.37 5.93 1.34
C ILE A 289 -21.96 7.41 1.30
N VAL A 290 -21.22 7.89 2.30
CA VAL A 290 -20.74 9.29 2.35
C VAL A 290 -19.89 9.60 1.12
N LEU A 291 -18.99 8.70 0.75
CA LEU A 291 -18.14 8.88 -0.42
C LEU A 291 -18.93 8.86 -1.73
N SER A 292 -19.97 8.03 -1.82
CA SER A 292 -20.77 7.89 -3.04
C SER A 292 -21.52 9.15 -3.46
N VAL A 293 -21.85 10.01 -2.49
CA VAL A 293 -22.46 11.32 -2.73
C VAL A 293 -21.53 12.23 -3.56
N TYR A 294 -20.22 11.97 -3.54
CA TYR A 294 -19.21 12.75 -4.25
C TYR A 294 -18.77 12.13 -5.58
N THR A 295 -19.23 10.93 -5.94
CA THR A 295 -18.91 10.27 -7.21
C THR A 295 -20.10 10.34 -8.17
N ALA A 296 -19.91 10.95 -9.34
CA ALA A 296 -20.99 11.19 -10.32
C ALA A 296 -21.42 9.95 -11.14
N ASP A 297 -20.75 8.80 -10.98
CA ASP A 297 -20.96 7.61 -11.80
C ASP A 297 -21.84 6.54 -11.12
N PHE A 298 -23.12 6.46 -11.52
CA PHE A 298 -24.10 5.50 -11.00
C PHE A 298 -23.70 4.02 -11.20
N THR A 299 -22.99 3.67 -12.27
CA THR A 299 -22.57 2.29 -12.56
C THR A 299 -21.38 1.84 -11.71
N ALA A 300 -20.45 2.76 -11.40
CA ALA A 300 -19.36 2.49 -10.47
C ALA A 300 -19.88 2.29 -9.04
N PHE A 301 -20.95 3.00 -8.68
CA PHE A 301 -21.57 2.92 -7.36
C PHE A 301 -22.20 1.55 -7.07
N THR A 302 -22.95 0.97 -8.02
CA THR A 302 -23.60 -0.34 -7.82
C THR A 302 -22.59 -1.47 -7.68
N ALA A 303 -21.50 -1.43 -8.46
CA ALA A 303 -20.37 -2.35 -8.31
C ALA A 303 -19.69 -2.20 -6.95
N ALA A 304 -19.41 -0.96 -6.53
CA ALA A 304 -18.77 -0.69 -5.24
C ALA A 304 -19.62 -1.17 -4.04
N LEU A 305 -20.95 -1.04 -4.11
CA LEU A 305 -21.87 -1.57 -3.12
C LEU A 305 -21.89 -3.11 -3.10
N ALA A 306 -21.98 -3.75 -4.27
CA ALA A 306 -21.96 -5.21 -4.39
C ALA A 306 -20.66 -5.80 -3.81
N GLU A 307 -19.52 -5.22 -4.16
CA GLU A 307 -18.21 -5.63 -3.64
C GLU A 307 -18.09 -5.42 -2.13
N SER A 308 -18.63 -4.32 -1.61
CA SER A 308 -18.66 -4.04 -0.17
C SER A 308 -19.54 -5.02 0.59
N GLY A 309 -20.70 -5.37 0.04
CA GLY A 309 -21.59 -6.40 0.60
C GLY A 309 -20.92 -7.77 0.65
N ALA A 310 -20.28 -8.18 -0.45
CA ALA A 310 -19.53 -9.45 -0.50
C ALA A 310 -18.36 -9.48 0.49
N ALA A 311 -17.60 -8.39 0.60
CA ALA A 311 -16.51 -8.25 1.55
C ALA A 311 -17.00 -8.30 3.01
N MET A 312 -18.14 -7.69 3.29
CA MET A 312 -18.78 -7.71 4.61
C MET A 312 -19.20 -9.13 5.01
N VAL A 313 -19.82 -9.89 4.10
CA VAL A 313 -20.15 -11.31 4.35
C VAL A 313 -18.88 -12.11 4.65
N LEU A 314 -17.83 -11.95 3.85
CA LEU A 314 -16.55 -12.64 4.07
C LEU A 314 -15.92 -12.25 5.43
N TYR A 315 -16.01 -10.98 5.80
CA TYR A 315 -15.56 -10.47 7.10
C TYR A 315 -16.37 -11.02 8.27
N LEU A 316 -17.69 -11.20 8.14
CA LEU A 316 -18.52 -11.81 9.18
C LEU A 316 -18.29 -13.32 9.33
N LEU A 317 -17.92 -13.99 8.24
CA LEU A 317 -17.49 -15.39 8.26
C LEU A 317 -16.09 -15.58 8.84
N PHE A 318 -15.30 -14.50 8.98
CA PHE A 318 -13.96 -14.57 9.56
C PHE A 318 -13.98 -15.17 10.98
N PRO A 319 -13.17 -16.20 11.30
CA PRO A 319 -13.23 -16.86 12.60
C PRO A 319 -12.81 -15.94 13.75
N LEU A 320 -13.69 -15.75 14.74
CA LEU A 320 -13.40 -14.99 15.97
C LEU A 320 -12.17 -15.53 16.73
N GLY A 321 -11.90 -16.83 16.65
CA GLY A 321 -10.74 -17.47 17.28
C GLY A 321 -9.39 -16.99 16.74
N LEU A 322 -9.34 -16.42 15.53
CA LEU A 322 -8.12 -15.85 14.94
C LEU A 322 -7.89 -14.39 15.39
N ALA A 323 -8.94 -13.68 15.83
CA ALA A 323 -8.84 -12.27 16.20
C ALA A 323 -7.99 -12.04 17.46
N GLY A 324 -8.04 -12.95 18.44
CA GLY A 324 -7.23 -12.88 19.66
C GLY A 324 -5.72 -12.86 19.39
N PRO A 325 -5.14 -13.88 18.75
CA PRO A 325 -3.70 -13.89 18.42
C PRO A 325 -3.31 -12.75 17.49
N LEU A 326 -4.17 -12.36 16.53
CA LEU A 326 -3.92 -11.21 15.65
C LEU A 326 -3.86 -9.87 16.41
N ARG A 327 -4.68 -9.68 17.44
CA ARG A 327 -4.62 -8.48 18.30
C ARG A 327 -3.32 -8.43 19.10
N VAL A 328 -2.85 -9.57 19.63
CA VAL A 328 -1.55 -9.65 20.33
C VAL A 328 -0.40 -9.33 19.38
N TRP A 329 -0.49 -9.76 18.12
CA TRP A 329 0.48 -9.43 17.08
C TRP A 329 0.54 -7.94 16.78
N LEU A 330 -0.60 -7.27 16.75
CA LEU A 330 -0.69 -5.83 16.47
C LEU A 330 -0.41 -4.94 17.70
N ALA A 331 -0.40 -5.51 18.91
CA ALA A 331 -0.21 -4.79 20.17
C ALA A 331 1.16 -4.07 20.30
N GLY A 332 2.13 -4.39 19.45
CA GLY A 332 3.44 -3.70 19.43
C GLY A 332 3.43 -2.31 18.80
N ILE A 333 2.38 -1.98 18.04
CA ILE A 333 2.32 -0.78 17.18
C ILE A 333 1.12 0.08 17.54
N LEU A 334 0.06 -0.51 18.09
CA LEU A 334 -0.98 0.30 18.71
C LEU A 334 -0.36 0.99 19.94
N PRO A 335 -0.53 2.32 20.10
CA PRO A 335 -0.24 2.95 21.38
C PRO A 335 -0.99 2.15 22.44
N PRO A 336 -0.40 1.89 23.62
CA PRO A 336 -1.07 1.12 24.66
C PRO A 336 -2.44 1.76 24.85
N ALA A 337 -3.48 1.09 24.32
CA ALA A 337 -4.83 1.41 24.69
C ALA A 337 -4.78 1.28 26.19
N ALA A 338 -4.94 2.41 26.88
CA ALA A 338 -4.99 2.46 28.32
C ALA A 338 -5.77 1.22 28.73
N ARG A 339 -5.09 0.30 29.43
CA ARG A 339 -5.75 -0.76 30.17
C ARG A 339 -6.49 -0.08 31.32
N GLU A 340 -7.37 0.85 30.99
CA GLU A 340 -8.35 1.38 31.91
C GLU A 340 -9.40 0.28 31.99
N LYS A 341 -9.45 -0.29 33.19
CA LYS A 341 -10.59 -1.07 33.65
C LYS A 341 -11.88 -0.34 33.25
N PRO A 342 -12.98 -1.07 33.00
CA PRO A 342 -14.28 -0.42 32.82
C PRO A 342 -14.61 0.32 34.13
N SER A 343 -14.34 1.63 34.15
CA SER A 343 -14.90 2.54 35.14
C SER A 343 -16.20 3.05 34.55
N PRO A 344 -17.29 3.11 35.33
CA PRO A 344 -18.59 3.52 34.84
C PRO A 344 -18.62 5.04 34.74
N ASP A 345 -18.12 5.60 33.64
CA ASP A 345 -18.36 7.00 33.28
C ASP A 345 -19.05 7.06 31.92
N PRO A 346 -20.04 7.96 31.74
CA PRO A 346 -20.93 7.93 30.60
C PRO A 346 -20.14 8.23 29.34
N VAL A 347 -20.38 7.38 28.34
CA VAL A 347 -19.85 7.28 26.97
C VAL A 347 -19.52 8.62 26.26
N GLN A 348 -20.11 9.72 26.71
CA GLN A 348 -20.04 11.08 26.16
C GLN A 348 -18.67 11.78 26.35
N VAL A 349 -18.06 11.71 27.54
CA VAL A 349 -16.76 12.39 27.81
C VAL A 349 -15.61 11.66 27.09
N PHE A 350 -15.71 10.34 26.98
CA PHE A 350 -14.75 9.49 26.26
C PHE A 350 -14.78 9.77 24.75
N LEU A 351 -15.97 9.92 24.15
CA LEU A 351 -16.14 10.25 22.74
C LEU A 351 -15.61 11.65 22.40
N ALA A 352 -15.94 12.66 23.21
CA ALA A 352 -15.55 14.05 22.94
C ALA A 352 -14.03 14.28 22.97
N ARG A 353 -13.32 13.67 23.94
CA ARG A 353 -11.85 13.77 24.03
C ARG A 353 -11.16 13.06 22.87
N ARG A 354 -11.71 11.94 22.41
CA ARG A 354 -11.15 11.12 21.32
C ARG A 354 -11.37 11.79 19.96
N VAL A 355 -12.53 12.42 19.75
CA VAL A 355 -12.88 13.15 18.52
C VAL A 355 -11.99 14.39 18.30
N ARG A 356 -11.68 15.16 19.35
CA ARG A 356 -10.73 16.29 19.23
C ARG A 356 -9.31 15.83 18.89
N GLY A 357 -8.88 14.69 19.42
CA GLY A 357 -7.61 14.08 19.03
C GLY A 357 -7.56 13.63 17.56
N TRP A 358 -8.70 13.24 16.99
CA TRP A 358 -8.81 12.83 15.58
C TRP A 358 -8.88 14.02 14.61
N ALA A 359 -9.55 15.11 15.00
CA ALA A 359 -9.54 16.37 14.24
C ALA A 359 -8.12 16.93 14.06
N GLY A 360 -7.29 16.86 15.12
CA GLY A 360 -5.89 17.28 15.03
C GLY A 360 -5.03 16.44 14.07
N ILE A 361 -5.28 15.13 13.96
CA ILE A 361 -4.53 14.26 13.02
C ILE A 361 -4.94 14.53 11.57
N LEU A 362 -6.23 14.73 11.31
CA LEU A 362 -6.73 15.11 9.98
C LEU A 362 -6.25 16.50 9.57
N HIS A 363 -6.16 17.44 10.51
CA HIS A 363 -5.59 18.76 10.29
C HIS A 363 -4.10 18.72 9.93
N ASN A 364 -3.31 17.91 10.65
CA ASN A 364 -1.88 17.73 10.35
C ASN A 364 -1.65 17.07 8.98
N LEU A 365 -2.54 16.15 8.56
CA LEU A 365 -2.50 15.57 7.22
C LEU A 365 -2.85 16.59 6.14
N ALA A 366 -3.86 17.44 6.37
CA ALA A 366 -4.22 18.52 5.46
C ALA A 366 -3.06 19.53 5.29
N GLN A 367 -2.43 19.95 6.38
CA GLN A 367 -1.25 20.84 6.34
C GLN A 367 -0.07 20.23 5.58
N ALA A 368 0.19 18.93 5.75
CA ALA A 368 1.27 18.25 5.02
C ALA A 368 1.03 18.22 3.50
N PHE A 369 -0.22 18.33 3.04
CA PHE A 369 -0.56 18.48 1.62
C PHE A 369 -0.51 19.93 1.14
N GLU A 370 -0.82 20.89 2.01
CA GLU A 370 -0.83 22.33 1.71
C GLU A 370 0.59 22.93 1.62
N GLU A 371 1.54 22.46 2.43
CA GLU A 371 2.94 22.88 2.35
C GLU A 371 3.62 22.51 1.02
N VAL A 372 3.07 21.53 0.28
CA VAL A 372 3.59 21.08 -1.02
C VAL A 372 3.00 21.90 -2.18
N THR A 373 1.91 22.64 -1.97
CA THR A 373 1.18 23.39 -3.03
C THR A 373 1.50 24.89 -3.07
N ALA A 374 2.14 25.45 -2.03
CA ALA A 374 2.36 26.90 -1.86
C ALA A 374 3.41 27.56 -2.80
N GLY A 375 3.84 26.91 -3.90
CA GLY A 375 4.86 27.42 -4.83
C GLY A 375 4.37 28.28 -6.02
N GLY A 376 3.06 28.57 -6.11
CA GLY A 376 2.43 28.96 -7.38
C GLY A 376 2.88 30.29 -8.02
N GLY A 377 3.33 31.27 -7.26
CA GLY A 377 3.66 32.61 -7.79
C GLY A 377 5.04 32.71 -8.48
N ARG A 378 6.04 31.96 -7.99
CA ARG A 378 7.41 31.95 -8.52
C ARG A 378 7.56 31.02 -9.72
N GLU A 379 6.73 29.99 -9.78
CA GLU A 379 6.69 29.00 -10.85
C GLU A 379 6.29 29.62 -12.21
N GLU A 380 5.43 30.64 -12.24
CA GLU A 380 4.98 31.26 -13.50
C GLU A 380 6.08 32.07 -14.20
N GLN A 381 6.90 32.78 -13.43
CA GLN A 381 8.01 33.56 -13.98
C GLN A 381 9.13 32.65 -14.50
N ASP A 382 9.50 31.62 -13.74
CA ASP A 382 10.49 30.62 -14.17
C ASP A 382 10.02 29.86 -15.44
N ARG A 383 8.71 29.64 -15.59
CA ARG A 383 8.10 28.99 -16.77
C ARG A 383 8.14 29.84 -18.03
N LEU A 384 7.76 31.12 -17.93
CA LEU A 384 7.83 32.03 -19.07
C LEU A 384 9.28 32.16 -19.57
N GLN A 385 10.25 32.13 -18.65
CA GLN A 385 11.67 32.13 -18.98
C GLN A 385 12.08 30.84 -19.71
N GLY A 386 11.63 29.67 -19.26
CA GLY A 386 11.89 28.39 -19.95
C GLY A 386 11.31 28.30 -21.37
N ILE A 387 10.14 28.89 -21.62
CA ILE A 387 9.57 28.97 -22.98
C ILE A 387 10.45 29.82 -23.90
N ILE A 388 10.99 30.93 -23.38
CA ILE A 388 11.87 31.82 -24.15
C ILE A 388 13.19 31.13 -24.48
N ASP A 389 13.76 30.39 -23.54
CA ASP A 389 15.01 29.66 -23.74
C ASP A 389 14.85 28.58 -24.83
N GLU A 390 13.73 27.86 -24.86
CA GLU A 390 13.45 26.83 -25.87
C GLU A 390 13.24 27.44 -27.27
N VAL A 391 12.53 28.58 -27.35
CA VAL A 391 12.34 29.33 -28.60
C VAL A 391 13.69 29.87 -29.11
N ALA A 392 14.54 30.36 -28.20
CA ALA A 392 15.88 30.82 -28.51
C ALA A 392 16.78 29.69 -29.01
N ALA A 393 16.71 28.52 -28.38
CA ALA A 393 17.45 27.33 -28.80
C ALA A 393 17.07 26.90 -30.22
N THR A 394 15.77 26.88 -30.51
CA THR A 394 15.25 26.40 -31.79
C THR A 394 15.50 27.35 -32.95
N VAL A 395 15.35 28.67 -32.74
CA VAL A 395 15.36 29.67 -33.83
C VAL A 395 16.62 30.52 -33.85
N CYS A 396 17.17 30.87 -32.67
CA CYS A 396 18.25 31.84 -32.56
C CYS A 396 19.66 31.24 -32.59
N GLN A 397 19.86 29.98 -32.17
CA GLN A 397 21.22 29.37 -32.12
C GLN A 397 21.88 29.23 -33.51
N GLY A 398 21.09 29.07 -34.57
CA GLY A 398 21.58 28.98 -35.96
C GLY A 398 21.46 30.27 -36.79
N CYS A 399 21.28 31.43 -36.14
CA CYS A 399 21.04 32.72 -36.81
C CYS A 399 22.30 33.59 -36.86
N SER A 400 22.56 34.25 -38.00
CA SER A 400 23.71 35.16 -38.17
C SER A 400 23.66 36.40 -37.28
N LEU A 401 22.49 36.77 -36.76
CA LEU A 401 22.29 37.93 -35.87
C LEU A 401 22.31 37.55 -34.38
N HIS A 402 22.62 36.29 -34.03
CA HIS A 402 22.57 35.79 -32.65
C HIS A 402 23.39 36.66 -31.68
N GLN A 403 24.66 36.96 -32.01
CA GLN A 403 25.53 37.78 -31.16
C GLN A 403 24.96 39.20 -30.94
N THR A 404 24.29 39.77 -31.94
CA THR A 404 23.70 41.11 -31.78
C THR A 404 22.46 41.07 -30.90
N CYS A 405 21.57 40.09 -31.10
CA CYS A 405 20.33 39.97 -30.35
C CYS A 405 20.53 39.52 -28.89
N TRP A 406 21.46 38.59 -28.63
CA TRP A 406 21.64 37.97 -27.31
C TRP A 406 22.82 38.50 -26.50
N GLU A 407 23.87 39.09 -27.12
CA GLU A 407 25.00 39.67 -26.37
C GLU A 407 24.92 41.20 -26.27
N ARG A 408 24.48 41.89 -27.34
CA ARG A 408 24.42 43.36 -27.37
C ARG A 408 23.05 43.91 -26.98
N GLU A 409 21.97 43.31 -27.47
CA GLU A 409 20.60 43.78 -27.27
C GLU A 409 19.71 42.81 -26.49
N PHE A 410 20.30 42.07 -25.53
CA PHE A 410 19.62 41.02 -24.76
C PHE A 410 18.25 41.46 -24.21
N TYR A 411 18.21 42.58 -23.49
CA TYR A 411 17.01 43.05 -22.80
C TYR A 411 15.86 43.35 -23.77
N HIS A 412 16.18 43.95 -24.93
CA HIS A 412 15.18 44.29 -25.94
C HIS A 412 14.65 43.02 -26.63
N THR A 413 15.54 42.08 -26.95
CA THR A 413 15.18 40.78 -27.55
C THR A 413 14.30 39.97 -26.59
N PHE A 414 14.72 39.85 -25.33
CA PHE A 414 13.99 39.13 -24.30
C PHE A 414 12.59 39.71 -24.06
N ARG A 415 12.47 41.04 -23.96
CA ARG A 415 11.18 41.72 -23.82
C ARG A 415 10.27 41.53 -25.05
N SER A 416 10.83 41.60 -26.25
CA SER A 416 10.07 41.37 -27.48
C SER A 416 9.56 39.93 -27.57
N LEU A 417 10.34 38.95 -27.11
CA LEU A 417 9.92 37.55 -27.03
C LEU A 417 8.86 37.32 -25.95
N LEU A 418 8.99 37.94 -24.78
CA LEU A 418 7.95 37.95 -23.74
C LEU A 418 6.63 38.49 -24.30
N ASP A 419 6.67 39.65 -24.96
CA ASP A 419 5.48 40.29 -25.54
C ASP A 419 4.86 39.42 -26.65
N LEU A 420 5.68 38.73 -27.45
CA LEU A 420 5.22 37.80 -28.47
C LEU A 420 4.51 36.59 -27.84
N VAL A 421 5.11 35.95 -26.85
CA VAL A 421 4.54 34.80 -26.14
C VAL A 421 3.26 35.20 -25.40
N GLY A 422 3.23 36.36 -24.75
CA GLY A 422 2.03 36.91 -24.11
C GLY A 422 0.91 37.26 -25.11
N ALA A 423 1.26 37.78 -26.30
CA ALA A 423 0.27 38.11 -27.33
C ALA A 423 -0.44 36.88 -27.92
N THR A 424 0.20 35.70 -27.89
CA THR A 424 -0.44 34.44 -28.32
C THR A 424 -1.62 34.02 -27.43
N GLU A 425 -1.79 34.63 -26.25
CA GLU A 425 -2.91 34.33 -25.36
C GLU A 425 -4.22 34.98 -25.79
N THR A 426 -4.14 36.15 -26.41
CA THR A 426 -5.31 37.01 -26.67
C THR A 426 -5.71 37.04 -28.14
N ARG A 427 -4.86 36.56 -29.06
CA ARG A 427 -5.10 36.63 -30.51
C ARG A 427 -4.91 35.27 -31.18
N THR A 428 -5.88 34.87 -31.99
CA THR A 428 -5.89 33.64 -32.79
C THR A 428 -5.21 33.82 -34.15
N GLY A 429 -4.02 34.44 -34.18
CA GLY A 429 -3.34 34.71 -35.44
C GLY A 429 -1.84 35.02 -35.33
N TRP A 430 -1.16 34.83 -36.46
CA TRP A 430 0.27 35.02 -36.72
C TRP A 430 0.75 36.48 -36.70
N GLN A 431 0.21 37.31 -35.80
CA GLN A 431 0.55 38.73 -35.76
C GLN A 431 1.81 38.95 -34.91
N VAL A 432 2.95 38.92 -35.60
CA VAL A 432 4.24 39.36 -35.07
C VAL A 432 4.24 40.90 -34.96
N SER A 433 4.79 41.45 -33.87
CA SER A 433 4.94 42.90 -33.73
C SER A 433 5.81 43.49 -34.85
N GLU A 434 5.53 44.73 -35.24
CA GLU A 434 6.27 45.40 -36.31
C GLU A 434 7.77 45.51 -36.00
N ASP A 435 8.12 45.56 -34.71
CA ASP A 435 9.49 45.58 -34.21
C ASP A 435 10.24 44.27 -34.50
N ILE A 436 9.61 43.11 -34.24
CA ILE A 436 10.20 41.80 -34.55
C ILE A 436 10.28 41.60 -36.06
N ARG A 437 9.31 42.10 -36.83
CA ARG A 437 9.30 42.00 -38.31
C ARG A 437 10.45 42.76 -38.95
N ARG A 438 10.85 43.90 -38.37
CA ARG A 438 11.97 44.74 -38.86
C ARG A 438 13.34 44.22 -38.44
N ARG A 439 13.45 43.58 -37.27
CA ARG A 439 14.74 43.14 -36.71
C ARG A 439 15.06 41.67 -36.98
N CYS A 440 14.06 40.81 -37.08
CA CYS A 440 14.26 39.37 -37.23
C CYS A 440 14.04 38.89 -38.68
N PRO A 441 15.09 38.44 -39.39
CA PRO A 441 14.93 37.87 -40.73
C PRO A 441 14.13 36.56 -40.71
N ARG A 442 14.12 35.85 -39.56
CA ARG A 442 13.39 34.59 -39.32
C ARG A 442 12.09 34.79 -38.53
N HIS A 443 11.43 35.94 -38.64
CA HIS A 443 10.21 36.26 -37.88
C HIS A 443 9.07 35.24 -38.06
N ARG A 444 8.96 34.59 -39.24
CA ARG A 444 7.98 33.52 -39.48
C ARG A 444 8.31 32.26 -38.66
N GLU A 445 9.54 31.79 -38.69
CA GLU A 445 9.97 30.63 -37.88
C GLU A 445 9.85 30.92 -36.38
N LEU A 446 10.20 32.15 -35.97
CA LEU A 446 10.08 32.60 -34.59
C LEU A 446 8.64 32.55 -34.06
N SER A 447 7.68 33.01 -34.86
CA SER A 447 6.26 32.93 -34.46
C SER A 447 5.74 31.50 -34.43
N ILE A 448 6.25 30.60 -35.29
CA ILE A 448 5.83 29.19 -35.30
C ILE A 448 6.34 28.51 -34.03
N ALA A 449 7.62 28.69 -33.72
CA ALA A 449 8.25 28.12 -32.53
C ALA A 449 7.61 28.64 -31.24
N ALA A 450 7.35 29.95 -31.15
CA ALA A 450 6.67 30.53 -29.99
C ALA A 450 5.27 29.93 -29.78
N LEU A 451 4.49 29.76 -30.86
CA LEU A 451 3.17 29.15 -30.78
C LEU A 451 3.22 27.67 -30.38
N SER A 452 4.15 26.90 -30.95
CA SER A 452 4.28 25.47 -30.64
C SER A 452 4.77 25.23 -29.21
N CYS A 453 5.76 25.99 -28.75
CA CYS A 453 6.26 25.88 -27.38
C CYS A 453 5.18 26.28 -26.36
N ARG A 454 4.37 27.31 -26.67
CA ARG A 454 3.23 27.71 -25.82
C ARG A 454 2.11 26.67 -25.84
N ALA A 455 1.81 26.07 -26.99
CA ALA A 455 0.82 25.00 -27.07
C ALA A 455 1.26 23.76 -26.26
N ALA A 456 2.54 23.38 -26.33
CA ALA A 456 3.11 22.32 -25.52
C ALA A 456 3.05 22.64 -24.02
N SER A 457 3.38 23.88 -23.62
CA SER A 457 3.26 24.31 -22.22
C SER A 457 1.83 24.22 -21.71
N ARG A 458 0.83 24.59 -22.53
CA ARG A 458 -0.59 24.49 -22.16
C ARG A 458 -1.07 23.06 -21.95
N LEU A 459 -0.57 22.11 -22.73
CA LEU A 459 -0.89 20.69 -22.55
C LEU A 459 -0.31 20.17 -21.23
N ASP A 460 0.94 20.56 -20.92
CA ASP A 460 1.56 20.21 -19.65
C ASP A 460 0.86 20.90 -18.46
N GLU A 461 0.41 22.15 -18.63
CA GLU A 461 -0.41 22.86 -17.65
C GLU A 461 -1.77 22.17 -17.43
N ALA A 462 -2.47 21.78 -18.49
CA ALA A 462 -3.76 21.11 -18.37
C ALA A 462 -3.62 19.77 -17.63
N ALA A 463 -2.58 18.99 -17.95
CA ALA A 463 -2.24 17.78 -17.22
C ALA A 463 -1.95 18.08 -15.75
N ARG A 464 -1.06 19.04 -15.44
CA ARG A 464 -0.71 19.42 -14.06
C ARG A 464 -1.89 19.98 -13.27
N ARG A 465 -2.77 20.76 -13.90
CA ARG A 465 -4.00 21.28 -13.28
C ARG A 465 -4.96 20.15 -12.94
N GLN A 466 -5.10 19.15 -13.80
CA GLN A 466 -5.87 17.94 -13.50
C GLN A 466 -5.28 17.20 -12.27
N TRP A 467 -3.96 16.98 -12.24
CA TRP A 467 -3.29 16.37 -11.09
C TRP A 467 -3.40 17.19 -9.80
N ARG A 468 -3.37 18.53 -9.89
CA ARG A 468 -3.57 19.44 -8.75
C ARG A 468 -5.03 19.42 -8.26
N GLN A 469 -6.01 19.50 -9.17
CA GLN A 469 -7.42 19.41 -8.82
C GLN A 469 -7.78 18.07 -8.14
N GLU A 470 -7.21 16.95 -8.59
CA GLU A 470 -7.39 15.65 -7.92
C GLU A 470 -6.79 15.64 -6.50
N ARG A 471 -5.72 16.39 -6.26
CA ARG A 471 -5.07 16.50 -4.94
C ARG A 471 -5.80 17.49 -4.02
N ASP A 472 -6.18 18.66 -4.53
CA ASP A 472 -6.91 19.69 -3.80
C ASP A 472 -8.32 19.20 -3.43
N MET A 473 -8.97 18.43 -4.30
CA MET A 473 -10.23 17.76 -3.98
C MET A 473 -10.07 16.78 -2.80
N GLY A 474 -8.93 16.10 -2.69
CA GLY A 474 -8.60 15.27 -1.53
C GLY A 474 -8.46 16.06 -0.23
N ALA A 475 -7.84 17.25 -0.28
CA ALA A 475 -7.72 18.15 0.87
C ALA A 475 -9.09 18.71 1.30
N VAL A 476 -9.90 19.19 0.34
CA VAL A 476 -11.27 19.68 0.57
C VAL A 476 -12.17 18.56 1.14
N GLN A 477 -12.03 17.32 0.67
CA GLN A 477 -12.75 16.17 1.21
C GLN A 477 -12.37 15.87 2.66
N MET A 478 -11.09 15.99 3.03
CA MET A 478 -10.64 15.81 4.41
C MET A 478 -11.10 16.93 5.33
N GLU A 479 -11.10 18.17 4.86
CA GLU A 479 -11.56 19.34 5.62
C GLU A 479 -13.08 19.33 5.81
N ALA A 480 -13.85 18.96 4.79
CA ALA A 480 -15.30 18.79 4.89
C ALA A 480 -15.67 17.68 5.89
N VAL A 481 -14.92 16.58 5.92
CA VAL A 481 -15.08 15.51 6.91
C VAL A 481 -14.71 15.97 8.32
N ALA A 482 -13.64 16.74 8.48
CA ALA A 482 -13.26 17.33 9.76
C ALA A 482 -14.37 18.26 10.29
N GLY A 483 -14.90 19.14 9.44
CA GLY A 483 -16.00 20.04 9.78
C GLY A 483 -17.30 19.31 10.12
N MET A 484 -17.64 18.22 9.42
CA MET A 484 -18.79 17.38 9.77
C MET A 484 -18.62 16.68 11.12
N LEU A 485 -17.42 16.19 11.44
CA LEU A 485 -17.12 15.59 12.75
C LEU A 485 -17.19 16.63 13.88
N GLU A 486 -16.77 17.87 13.62
CA GLU A 486 -16.85 18.97 14.57
C GLU A 486 -18.31 19.42 14.78
N THR A 487 -19.11 19.47 13.71
CA THR A 487 -20.55 19.77 13.78
C THR A 487 -21.36 18.67 14.47
N LEU A 488 -20.97 17.41 14.30
CA LEU A 488 -21.56 16.29 15.04
C LEU A 488 -21.14 16.32 16.52
N ALA A 489 -19.90 16.72 16.82
CA ALA A 489 -19.44 16.86 18.20
C ALA A 489 -20.19 17.99 18.95
N THR A 490 -20.47 19.11 18.28
CA THR A 490 -21.24 20.21 18.88
C THR A 490 -22.71 19.85 19.06
N ARG A 491 -23.36 19.21 18.07
CA ARG A 491 -24.77 18.80 18.19
C ARG A 491 -25.02 17.76 19.28
N VAL A 492 -24.08 16.83 19.48
CA VAL A 492 -24.17 15.85 20.58
C VAL A 492 -24.00 16.51 21.96
N GLN A 493 -23.34 17.66 22.06
CA GLN A 493 -23.29 18.46 23.29
C GLN A 493 -24.59 19.24 23.53
N GLU A 494 -25.22 19.78 22.48
CA GLU A 494 -26.46 20.57 22.61
C GLU A 494 -27.69 19.71 22.96
N GLU A 495 -27.80 18.48 22.45
CA GLU A 495 -28.90 17.57 22.81
C GLU A 495 -28.77 16.96 24.22
N GLY A 496 -27.60 17.09 24.87
CA GLY A 496 -27.36 16.62 26.24
C GLY A 496 -27.85 17.56 27.34
N ASP A 497 -28.23 18.80 27.00
CA ASP A 497 -28.58 19.85 27.97
C ASP A 497 -30.08 19.91 28.34
N TRP A 498 -30.92 19.00 27.82
CA TRP A 498 -32.29 18.82 28.31
C TRP A 498 -32.33 17.92 29.56
N THR A 499 -31.81 18.43 30.68
CA THR A 499 -32.08 17.82 32.00
C THR A 499 -33.55 18.03 32.37
N ALA A 500 -34.30 16.93 32.48
CA ALA A 500 -35.64 16.89 33.05
C ALA A 500 -35.66 17.55 34.46
N PRO A 501 -36.71 18.31 34.83
CA PRO A 501 -36.79 18.93 36.15
C PRO A 501 -36.84 17.86 37.24
N ALA A 502 -35.91 17.95 38.19
CA ALA A 502 -35.81 17.06 39.34
C ALA A 502 -37.10 17.13 40.19
N LEU A 503 -37.82 16.01 40.28
CA LEU A 503 -38.89 15.85 41.26
C LEU A 503 -38.30 15.52 42.64
N PRO A 504 -38.76 16.17 43.72
CA PRO A 504 -38.15 16.07 45.04
C PRO A 504 -38.40 14.72 45.75
N PRO A 505 -37.59 14.36 46.77
CA PRO A 505 -37.44 13.00 47.31
C PRO A 505 -38.61 12.43 48.13
N ALA A 506 -39.78 13.08 48.15
CA ALA A 506 -40.87 12.75 49.07
C ALA A 506 -41.85 11.68 48.55
N ALA A 507 -41.63 11.10 47.37
CA ALA A 507 -42.59 10.17 46.75
C ALA A 507 -42.33 8.67 47.08
N TRP A 508 -41.22 8.32 47.72
CA TRP A 508 -40.85 6.91 47.94
C TRP A 508 -41.52 6.24 49.16
N GLU A 509 -42.18 6.99 50.05
CA GLU A 509 -42.79 6.45 51.28
C GLU A 509 -44.24 5.97 51.15
N ARG A 510 -44.86 6.01 49.95
CA ARG A 510 -46.22 5.48 49.73
C ARG A 510 -46.29 4.12 49.02
N LEU A 511 -45.16 3.44 48.85
CA LEU A 511 -45.08 2.09 48.26
C LEU A 511 -44.30 1.09 49.15
N ARG A 512 -44.45 1.24 50.47
CA ARG A 512 -44.40 0.16 51.45
C ARG A 512 -45.72 0.18 52.20
#